data_AF-A0A644WTP5-F1
#
_entry.id   AF-A0A644WTP5-F1
#
_cell.length_a   1.000
_cell.length_b   1.000
_cell.length_c   1.000
_cell.angle_alpha   90.00
_cell.angle_beta   90.00
_cell.angle_gamma   90.00
#
_symmetry.space_group_name_H-M   'P 1'
#
loop_
_entity.id
_entity.type
_entity.pdbx_description
1 polymer ?
#
loop_
_entity_poly.entity_id
_entity_poly.type
_entity_poly.pdbx_seq_one_letter_code
_entity_poly.pdbx_strand_id
1 'polypeptide(L)'
;MSQYYGINDLTAEEIEAIKNTEDGDMNYTVGPMIGKRANIGFTTKGHTGEDVTLYVYAPANISQLTGTVENTDIAVYMEKAMGLDLDQATDRLFVKARDVFESKGAKVEFNNSDVNNPVFIVEKDNIKIEMPINKNIAYVNGKAVKLDGVVVFNGINVYVPQSAADLIK
;
A
#
# COMPACT_ATOMS: atom_id res chain seq x y z
N MET A 1 20.66 9.32 -28.32
CA MET A 1 21.47 10.17 -27.41
C MET A 1 21.38 11.64 -27.78
N SER A 2 21.85 12.08 -28.95
CA SER A 2 21.77 13.49 -29.42
C SER A 2 20.35 14.09 -29.37
N GLN A 3 19.37 13.47 -30.05
CA GLN A 3 18.01 14.02 -30.18
C GLN A 3 17.28 14.24 -28.84
N TYR A 4 17.45 13.33 -27.88
CA TYR A 4 16.64 13.31 -26.64
C TYR A 4 17.39 13.81 -25.41
N TYR A 5 18.72 13.71 -25.40
CA TYR A 5 19.54 14.07 -24.24
C TYR A 5 20.60 15.14 -24.56
N GLY A 6 20.67 15.62 -25.81
CA GLY A 6 21.66 16.62 -26.24
C GLY A 6 23.10 16.10 -26.26
N ILE A 7 23.31 14.79 -26.09
CA ILE A 7 24.64 14.18 -26.03
C ILE A 7 25.12 13.92 -27.47
N ASN A 8 26.02 14.79 -27.93
CA ASN A 8 26.61 14.77 -29.28
C ASN A 8 28.06 14.22 -29.30
N ASP A 9 28.59 13.90 -28.13
CA ASP A 9 30.00 13.60 -27.88
C ASP A 9 30.17 12.21 -27.23
N LEU A 10 29.40 11.22 -27.67
CA LEU A 10 29.57 9.85 -27.19
C LEU A 10 30.98 9.34 -27.48
N THR A 11 31.65 8.80 -26.47
CA THR A 11 32.93 8.13 -26.67
C THR A 11 32.74 6.76 -27.33
N ALA A 12 33.81 6.17 -27.87
CA ALA A 12 33.75 4.83 -28.45
C ALA A 12 33.28 3.78 -27.41
N GLU A 13 33.74 3.92 -26.17
CA GLU A 13 33.37 3.06 -25.04
C GLU A 13 31.89 3.22 -24.68
N GLU A 14 31.36 4.45 -24.70
CA GLU A 14 29.94 4.70 -24.44
C GLU A 14 29.05 4.10 -25.55
N ILE A 15 29.47 4.19 -26.81
CA ILE A 15 28.76 3.56 -27.93
C ILE A 15 28.74 2.04 -27.77
N GLU A 16 29.88 1.44 -27.42
CA GLU A 16 29.98 -0.01 -27.22
C GLU A 16 29.12 -0.49 -26.05
N ALA A 17 29.15 0.22 -24.91
CA ALA A 17 28.34 -0.10 -23.75
C ALA A 17 26.84 -0.08 -24.10
N ILE A 18 26.37 0.93 -24.85
CA ILE A 18 24.97 1.02 -25.31
C ILE A 18 24.61 -0.17 -26.20
N LYS A 19 25.48 -0.54 -27.15
CA LYS A 19 25.22 -1.67 -28.08
C LYS A 19 25.13 -3.02 -27.38
N ASN A 20 25.90 -3.20 -26.31
CA ASN A 20 25.99 -4.46 -25.58
C ASN A 20 25.03 -4.53 -24.37
N THR A 21 24.16 -3.55 -24.18
CA THR A 21 23.23 -3.54 -23.04
C THR A 21 22.09 -4.55 -23.24
N GLU A 22 21.80 -5.32 -22.18
CA GLU A 22 20.69 -6.28 -22.17
C GLU A 22 19.32 -5.58 -22.12
N ASP A 23 18.30 -6.28 -22.61
CA ASP A 23 16.91 -5.82 -22.57
C ASP A 23 16.48 -5.58 -21.11
N GLY A 24 16.05 -4.35 -20.82
CA GLY A 24 15.63 -3.93 -19.48
C GLY A 24 16.66 -3.12 -18.69
N ASP A 25 17.93 -3.09 -19.12
CA ASP A 25 19.02 -2.43 -18.38
C ASP A 25 19.51 -1.11 -18.99
N MET A 26 18.88 -0.65 -20.08
CA MET A 26 19.30 0.54 -20.81
C MET A 26 19.47 1.77 -19.92
N ASN A 27 18.59 1.97 -18.94
CA ASN A 27 18.66 3.05 -17.96
C ASN A 27 19.93 3.00 -17.10
N TYR A 28 20.43 1.80 -16.75
CA TYR A 28 21.66 1.64 -15.99
C TYR A 28 22.92 1.86 -16.82
N THR A 29 22.84 1.65 -18.14
CA THR A 29 23.94 1.99 -19.05
C THR A 29 23.99 3.49 -19.36
N VAL A 30 22.86 4.09 -19.80
CA VAL A 30 22.85 5.49 -20.24
C VAL A 30 22.77 6.49 -19.09
N GLY A 31 22.19 6.10 -17.95
CA GLY A 31 22.03 6.96 -16.77
C GLY A 31 23.36 7.54 -16.28
N PRO A 32 24.41 6.73 -16.05
CA PRO A 32 25.74 7.22 -15.68
C PRO A 32 26.37 8.15 -16.73
N MET A 33 26.13 7.94 -18.02
CA MET A 33 26.66 8.80 -19.09
C MET A 33 26.05 10.20 -19.04
N ILE A 34 24.74 10.28 -18.77
CA ILE A 34 24.01 11.53 -18.56
C ILE A 34 24.45 12.18 -17.25
N GLY A 35 24.47 11.40 -16.15
CA GLY A 35 24.87 11.86 -14.82
C GLY A 35 26.26 12.48 -14.81
N LYS A 36 27.24 11.83 -15.45
CA LYS A 36 28.61 12.36 -15.58
C LYS A 36 28.65 13.73 -16.27
N ARG A 37 27.87 13.92 -17.34
CA ARG A 37 27.79 15.22 -18.05
C ARG A 37 27.04 16.28 -17.25
N ALA A 38 26.06 15.87 -16.43
CA ALA A 38 25.31 16.74 -15.53
C ALA A 38 26.01 16.99 -14.18
N ASN A 39 27.14 16.33 -13.90
CA ASN A 39 27.80 16.28 -12.59
C ASN A 39 26.89 15.79 -11.45
N ILE A 40 26.07 14.76 -11.74
CA ILE A 40 25.19 14.08 -10.79
C ILE A 40 25.59 12.61 -10.71
N GLY A 41 25.56 12.04 -9.50
CA GLY A 41 25.85 10.63 -9.24
C GLY A 41 24.87 10.01 -8.26
N PHE A 42 24.80 8.68 -8.26
CA PHE A 42 23.93 7.88 -7.40
C PHE A 42 24.75 6.81 -6.68
N THR A 43 24.54 6.63 -5.38
CA THR A 43 25.25 5.62 -4.56
C THR A 43 24.49 4.31 -4.45
N THR A 44 23.18 4.31 -4.76
CA THR A 44 22.30 3.15 -4.68
C THR A 44 21.23 3.21 -5.77
N LYS A 45 20.63 2.05 -6.07
CA LYS A 45 19.42 1.91 -6.90
C LYS A 45 18.14 1.79 -6.06
N GLY A 46 18.27 1.76 -4.73
CA GLY A 46 17.17 1.63 -3.78
C GLY A 46 16.88 2.92 -3.00
N HIS A 47 16.10 2.81 -1.94
CA HIS A 47 15.82 3.92 -1.02
C HIS A 47 17.03 4.22 -0.12
N THR A 48 17.06 5.43 0.44
CA THR A 48 17.98 5.85 1.49
C THR A 48 17.18 6.20 2.75
N GLY A 49 17.83 6.23 3.91
CA GLY A 49 17.19 6.48 5.21
C GLY A 49 17.37 7.89 5.74
N GLU A 50 17.55 8.87 4.85
CA GLU A 50 17.70 10.28 5.21
C GLU A 50 16.35 10.89 5.65
N ASP A 51 16.41 11.92 6.49
CA ASP A 51 15.26 12.76 6.79
C ASP A 51 14.79 13.49 5.52
N VAL A 52 13.48 13.58 5.32
CA VAL A 52 12.87 14.23 4.15
C VAL A 52 12.21 15.56 4.50
N THR A 53 12.22 16.50 3.56
CA THR A 53 11.56 17.79 3.76
C THR A 53 10.04 17.65 3.73
N LEU A 54 9.36 18.14 4.77
CA LEU A 54 7.90 18.24 4.84
C LEU A 54 7.45 19.69 4.70
N TYR A 55 6.62 19.98 3.70
CA TYR A 55 5.98 21.28 3.53
C TYR A 55 4.55 21.23 4.06
N VAL A 56 4.19 22.19 4.92
CA VAL A 56 2.87 22.22 5.57
C VAL A 56 2.17 23.54 5.28
N TYR A 57 0.98 23.45 4.68
CA TYR A 57 0.03 24.56 4.55
C TYR A 57 -1.25 24.19 5.28
N ALA A 58 -1.71 25.06 6.18
CA ALA A 58 -2.89 24.83 7.01
C ALA A 58 -3.78 26.08 7.03
N PRO A 59 -5.11 25.93 7.17
CA PRO A 59 -6.01 27.05 7.44
C PRO A 59 -5.57 27.86 8.67
N ALA A 60 -5.88 29.15 8.70
CA ALA A 60 -5.40 30.07 9.75
C ALA A 60 -5.78 29.66 11.19
N ASN A 61 -6.84 28.85 11.36
CA ASN A 61 -7.30 28.36 12.65
C ASN A 61 -6.68 27.01 13.06
N ILE A 62 -5.76 26.46 12.26
CA ILE A 62 -5.08 25.18 12.52
C ILE A 62 -3.58 25.47 12.65
N SER A 63 -2.99 25.12 13.79
CA SER A 63 -1.54 25.22 13.99
C SER A 63 -0.82 24.34 12.98
N GLN A 64 0.22 24.86 12.33
CA GLN A 64 1.04 24.05 11.43
C GLN A 64 1.91 23.07 12.22
N LEU A 65 2.15 21.92 11.62
CA LEU A 65 3.19 21.00 12.06
C LEU A 65 4.57 21.56 11.64
N THR A 66 5.50 21.67 12.58
CA THR A 66 6.79 22.34 12.38
C THR A 66 7.92 21.61 13.11
N GLY A 67 9.16 21.78 12.64
CA GLY A 67 10.35 21.19 13.25
C GLY A 67 10.67 19.80 12.66
N THR A 68 11.34 18.98 13.45
CA THR A 68 11.57 17.56 13.14
C THR A 68 10.34 16.76 13.54
N VAL A 69 9.81 15.98 12.61
CA VAL A 69 8.50 15.34 12.71
C VAL A 69 8.65 13.87 12.35
N GLU A 70 8.14 12.98 13.20
CA GLU A 70 8.08 11.55 12.88
C GLU A 70 6.98 11.30 11.83
N ASN A 71 7.20 10.36 10.92
CA ASN A 71 6.22 10.09 9.85
C ASN A 71 4.82 9.71 10.39
N THR A 72 4.75 9.10 11.58
CA THR A 72 3.51 8.75 12.27
C THR A 72 2.75 9.95 12.81
N ASP A 73 3.44 11.05 13.15
CA ASP A 73 2.82 12.27 13.68
C ASP A 73 1.94 12.95 12.62
N ILE A 74 2.23 12.71 11.33
CA ILE A 74 1.44 13.25 10.22
C ILE A 74 0.00 12.73 10.29
N ALA A 75 -0.22 11.44 10.59
CA ALA A 75 -1.57 10.88 10.70
C ALA A 75 -2.36 11.52 11.84
N VAL A 76 -1.73 11.66 13.01
CA VAL A 76 -2.31 12.31 14.20
C VAL A 76 -2.59 13.79 13.96
N TYR A 77 -1.72 14.47 13.22
CA TYR A 77 -1.93 15.85 12.81
C TYR A 77 -3.14 15.98 11.88
N MET A 78 -3.24 15.12 10.86
CA MET A 78 -4.34 15.14 9.89
C MET A 78 -5.69 14.82 10.55
N GLU A 79 -5.72 13.90 11.50
CA GLU A 79 -6.90 13.62 12.32
C GLU A 79 -7.46 14.91 12.96
N LYS A 80 -6.60 15.65 13.67
CA LYS A 80 -6.96 16.92 14.32
C LYS A 80 -7.33 18.00 13.31
N ALA A 81 -6.53 18.16 12.26
CA ALA A 81 -6.71 19.20 11.25
C ALA A 81 -8.01 19.05 10.46
N MET A 82 -8.46 17.80 10.26
CA MET A 82 -9.69 17.49 9.51
C MET A 82 -10.91 17.25 10.43
N GLY A 83 -10.73 17.19 11.75
CA GLY A 83 -11.79 16.85 12.69
C GLY A 83 -12.30 15.41 12.53
N LEU A 84 -11.37 14.49 12.27
CA LEU A 84 -11.64 13.05 12.16
C LEU A 84 -11.37 12.34 13.48
N ASP A 85 -11.78 11.07 13.54
CA ASP A 85 -11.48 10.13 14.62
C ASP A 85 -10.96 8.83 13.98
N LEU A 86 -9.64 8.64 14.03
CA LEU A 86 -8.98 7.50 13.40
C LEU A 86 -9.13 6.21 14.21
N ASP A 87 -9.28 6.32 15.53
CA ASP A 87 -9.55 5.18 16.40
C ASP A 87 -10.94 4.61 16.10
N GLN A 88 -11.96 5.47 16.01
CA GLN A 88 -13.30 5.07 15.60
C GLN A 88 -13.33 4.45 14.19
N ALA A 89 -12.56 5.02 13.25
CA ALA A 89 -12.43 4.44 11.92
C ALA A 89 -11.78 3.04 11.97
N THR A 90 -10.76 2.87 12.82
CA THR A 90 -10.06 1.60 13.02
C THR A 90 -10.98 0.55 13.60
N ASP A 91 -11.70 0.88 14.68
CA ASP A 91 -12.66 -0.01 15.34
C ASP A 91 -13.79 -0.44 14.39
N ARG A 92 -14.22 0.46 13.49
CA ARG A 92 -15.28 0.14 12.51
C ARG A 92 -14.78 -0.68 11.32
N LEU A 93 -13.59 -0.38 10.79
CA LEU A 93 -13.16 -0.90 9.49
C LEU A 93 -12.18 -2.07 9.57
N PHE A 94 -11.53 -2.27 10.72
CA PHE A 94 -10.42 -3.22 10.85
C PHE A 94 -10.54 -4.07 12.12
N VAL A 95 -11.65 -4.80 12.26
CA VAL A 95 -11.79 -5.79 13.33
C VAL A 95 -11.10 -7.09 12.95
N LYS A 96 -10.40 -7.72 13.90
CA LYS A 96 -9.70 -8.98 13.67
C LYS A 96 -10.70 -10.11 13.41
N ALA A 97 -10.76 -10.56 12.16
CA ALA A 97 -11.85 -11.39 11.65
C ALA A 97 -12.01 -12.69 12.45
N ARG A 98 -10.89 -13.41 12.67
CA ARG A 98 -10.91 -14.68 13.41
C ARG A 98 -11.53 -14.51 14.80
N ASP A 99 -11.03 -13.55 15.58
CA ASP A 99 -11.49 -13.32 16.95
C ASP A 99 -12.99 -13.01 16.98
N VAL A 100 -13.46 -12.14 16.08
CA VAL A 100 -14.87 -11.74 16.03
C VAL A 100 -15.79 -12.89 15.60
N PHE A 101 -15.43 -13.65 14.57
CA PHE A 101 -16.29 -14.73 14.08
C PHE A 101 -16.25 -15.98 14.98
N GLU A 102 -15.09 -16.36 15.52
CA GLU A 102 -14.98 -17.47 16.46
C GLU A 102 -15.68 -17.17 17.80
N SER A 103 -15.65 -15.91 18.27
CA SER A 103 -16.43 -15.50 19.46
C SER A 103 -17.94 -15.67 19.27
N LYS A 104 -18.41 -15.62 18.02
CA LYS A 104 -19.80 -15.92 17.62
C LYS A 104 -20.03 -17.40 17.34
N GLY A 105 -19.06 -18.29 17.59
CA GLY A 105 -19.17 -19.73 17.37
C GLY A 105 -19.08 -20.17 15.91
N ALA A 106 -18.59 -19.31 15.02
CA ALA A 106 -18.35 -19.69 13.63
C ALA A 106 -17.00 -20.41 13.48
N LYS A 107 -16.92 -21.32 12.51
CA LYS A 107 -15.65 -21.86 12.02
C LYS A 107 -15.11 -20.91 10.97
N VAL A 108 -13.81 -20.66 10.98
CA VAL A 108 -13.16 -19.79 9.99
C VAL A 108 -11.97 -20.46 9.35
N GLU A 109 -11.80 -20.22 8.06
CA GLU A 109 -10.73 -20.75 7.23
C GLU A 109 -10.14 -19.62 6.37
N PHE A 110 -8.82 -19.62 6.21
CA PHE A 110 -8.15 -18.78 5.22
C PHE A 110 -7.76 -19.67 4.03
N ASN A 111 -8.51 -19.58 2.95
CA ASN A 111 -8.24 -20.33 1.73
C ASN A 111 -7.31 -19.52 0.82
N ASN A 112 -6.10 -20.03 0.64
CA ASN A 112 -5.07 -19.44 -0.23
C ASN A 112 -4.67 -20.38 -1.38
N SER A 113 -5.63 -21.17 -1.89
CA SER A 113 -5.37 -22.11 -2.99
C SER A 113 -5.06 -21.38 -4.30
N ASP A 114 -5.70 -20.22 -4.53
CA ASP A 114 -5.27 -19.23 -5.52
C ASP A 114 -4.53 -18.10 -4.78
N VAL A 115 -3.20 -18.09 -4.89
CA VAL A 115 -2.33 -17.10 -4.22
C VAL A 115 -2.63 -15.67 -4.65
N ASN A 116 -3.20 -15.47 -5.85
CA ASN A 116 -3.57 -14.15 -6.34
C ASN A 116 -4.96 -13.71 -5.85
N ASN A 117 -5.79 -14.65 -5.39
CA ASN A 117 -7.15 -14.39 -4.94
C ASN A 117 -7.49 -15.16 -3.64
N PRO A 118 -6.78 -14.90 -2.52
CA PRO A 118 -7.13 -15.53 -1.26
C PRO A 118 -8.53 -15.13 -0.79
N VAL A 119 -9.19 -16.05 -0.09
CA VAL A 119 -10.54 -15.88 0.45
C VAL A 119 -10.59 -16.29 1.91
N PHE A 120 -11.12 -15.41 2.76
CA PHE A 120 -11.47 -15.75 4.13
C PHE A 120 -12.89 -16.30 4.17
N ILE A 121 -13.06 -17.51 4.68
CA ILE A 121 -14.32 -18.25 4.70
C ILE A 121 -14.78 -18.34 6.15
N VAL A 122 -16.06 -18.07 6.38
CA VAL A 122 -16.73 -18.19 7.68
C VAL A 122 -17.94 -19.10 7.51
N GLU A 123 -18.05 -20.11 8.36
CA GLU A 123 -19.17 -21.06 8.36
C GLU A 123 -19.79 -21.17 9.74
N LYS A 124 -21.11 -20.97 9.82
CA LYS A 124 -21.91 -21.22 11.03
C LYS A 124 -23.29 -21.70 10.62
N ASP A 125 -23.73 -22.82 11.18
CA ASP A 125 -25.01 -23.45 10.85
C ASP A 125 -25.18 -23.63 9.32
N ASN A 126 -26.19 -22.99 8.71
CA ASN A 126 -26.44 -23.02 7.27
C ASN A 126 -25.99 -21.74 6.54
N ILE A 127 -25.08 -20.97 7.15
CA ILE A 127 -24.54 -19.72 6.60
C ILE A 127 -23.07 -19.94 6.28
N LYS A 128 -22.73 -19.76 5.01
CA LYS A 128 -21.37 -19.66 4.50
C LYS A 128 -21.13 -18.23 4.00
N ILE A 129 -20.09 -17.59 4.51
CA ILE A 129 -19.66 -16.25 4.09
C ILE A 129 -18.27 -16.37 3.48
N GLU A 130 -18.13 -15.94 2.24
CA GLU A 130 -16.86 -15.91 1.53
C GLU A 130 -16.42 -14.46 1.32
N MET A 131 -15.25 -14.11 1.83
CA MET A 131 -14.71 -12.76 1.83
C MET A 131 -13.36 -12.73 1.10
N PRO A 132 -13.35 -12.38 -0.19
CA PRO A 132 -12.10 -12.22 -0.93
C PRO A 132 -11.25 -11.10 -0.34
N ILE A 133 -9.96 -11.34 -0.20
CA ILE A 133 -9.01 -10.34 0.29
C ILE A 133 -8.86 -9.20 -0.73
N ASN A 134 -8.62 -7.99 -0.24
CA ASN A 134 -8.49 -6.74 -0.98
C ASN A 134 -9.77 -6.31 -1.72
N LYS A 135 -10.94 -6.76 -1.25
CA LYS A 135 -12.24 -6.36 -1.79
C LYS A 135 -13.17 -5.91 -0.66
N ASN A 136 -14.16 -5.08 -1.02
CA ASN A 136 -15.24 -4.62 -0.14
C ASN A 136 -16.56 -5.38 -0.40
N ILE A 137 -16.45 -6.68 -0.68
CA ILE A 137 -17.58 -7.54 -1.00
C ILE A 137 -17.45 -8.85 -0.22
N ALA A 138 -18.57 -9.33 0.31
CA ALA A 138 -18.72 -10.67 0.85
C ALA A 138 -19.78 -11.43 0.05
N TYR A 139 -19.70 -12.75 0.01
CA TYR A 139 -20.73 -13.62 -0.56
C TYR A 139 -21.36 -14.42 0.55
N VAL A 140 -22.62 -14.10 0.88
CA VAL A 140 -23.41 -14.86 1.88
C VAL A 140 -24.24 -15.88 1.13
N ASN A 141 -23.94 -17.16 1.29
CA ASN A 141 -24.55 -18.27 0.55
C ASN A 141 -24.55 -18.00 -0.97
N GLY A 142 -23.43 -17.49 -1.50
CA GLY A 142 -23.26 -17.14 -2.92
C GLY A 142 -23.83 -15.78 -3.35
N LYS A 143 -24.60 -15.08 -2.50
CA LYS A 143 -25.14 -13.76 -2.81
C LYS A 143 -24.18 -12.65 -2.38
N ALA A 144 -23.82 -11.79 -3.33
CA ALA A 144 -22.99 -10.61 -3.08
C ALA A 144 -23.63 -9.63 -2.09
N VAL A 145 -22.85 -9.19 -1.11
CA VAL A 145 -23.16 -8.14 -0.14
C VAL A 145 -21.99 -7.15 -0.12
N LYS A 146 -22.28 -5.87 -0.34
CA LYS A 146 -21.27 -4.80 -0.27
C LYS A 146 -20.96 -4.47 1.19
N LEU A 147 -19.68 -4.36 1.51
CA LEU A 147 -19.16 -3.97 2.81
C LEU A 147 -18.81 -2.47 2.81
N ASP A 148 -18.77 -1.85 3.98
CA ASP A 148 -18.38 -0.45 4.16
C ASP A 148 -16.85 -0.26 4.31
N GLY A 149 -16.09 -1.35 4.26
CA GLY A 149 -14.63 -1.40 4.26
C GLY A 149 -14.09 -2.58 3.43
N VAL A 150 -12.77 -2.60 3.24
CA VAL A 150 -12.08 -3.68 2.54
C VAL A 150 -11.67 -4.78 3.51
N VAL A 151 -11.72 -6.03 3.05
CA VAL A 151 -11.14 -7.17 3.78
C VAL A 151 -9.64 -7.19 3.49
N VAL A 152 -8.80 -7.15 4.53
CA VAL A 152 -7.34 -7.03 4.36
C VAL A 152 -6.62 -8.14 5.12
N PHE A 153 -5.50 -8.60 4.55
CA PHE A 153 -4.60 -9.58 5.18
C PHE A 153 -3.23 -8.94 5.35
N ASN A 154 -2.73 -8.88 6.58
CA ASN A 154 -1.43 -8.25 6.87
C ASN A 154 -0.24 -9.23 6.85
N GLY A 155 -0.43 -10.43 6.29
CA GLY A 155 0.56 -11.53 6.34
C GLY A 155 0.39 -12.47 7.54
N ILE A 156 -0.37 -12.06 8.57
CA ILE A 156 -0.59 -12.85 9.79
C ILE A 156 -2.10 -12.98 10.07
N ASN A 157 -2.80 -11.85 10.10
CA ASN A 157 -4.21 -11.74 10.47
C ASN A 157 -5.04 -11.16 9.32
N VAL A 158 -6.28 -11.62 9.24
CA VAL A 158 -7.31 -11.00 8.39
C VAL A 158 -8.10 -10.02 9.24
N TYR A 159 -8.33 -8.83 8.68
CA TYR A 159 -9.19 -7.80 9.23
C TYR A 159 -10.35 -7.55 8.28
N VAL A 160 -11.52 -7.33 8.86
CA VAL A 160 -12.76 -7.05 8.15
C VAL A 160 -13.40 -5.80 8.75
N PRO A 161 -14.26 -5.10 8.00
CA PRO A 161 -15.13 -4.12 8.61
C PRO A 161 -16.19 -4.76 9.50
N GLN A 162 -16.69 -4.00 10.47
CA GLN A 162 -17.79 -4.40 11.34
C GLN A 162 -19.03 -4.81 10.54
N SER A 163 -19.28 -4.18 9.38
CA SER A 163 -20.38 -4.59 8.49
C SER A 163 -20.29 -6.04 8.03
N ALA A 164 -19.10 -6.62 7.98
CA ALA A 164 -18.89 -8.03 7.65
C ALA A 164 -19.13 -8.92 8.88
N ALA A 165 -18.64 -8.50 10.06
CA ALA A 165 -18.91 -9.18 11.31
C ALA A 165 -20.40 -9.28 11.61
N ASP A 166 -21.18 -8.26 11.24
CA ASP A 166 -22.63 -8.18 11.48
C ASP A 166 -23.46 -9.08 10.54
N LEU A 167 -22.84 -9.69 9.52
CA LEU A 167 -23.50 -10.67 8.65
C LEU A 167 -23.84 -11.98 9.38
N ILE A 168 -23.26 -12.19 10.56
CA ILE A 168 -23.51 -13.36 11.39
C ILE A 168 -23.86 -12.94 12.82
N LYS A 169 -24.85 -13.63 13.40
CA LYS A 169 -25.27 -13.47 14.79
C LYS A 169 -24.64 -14.54 15.66
#